data_AF-A0A3P3R1A6-F1
#
_entry.id   AF-A0A3P3R1A6-F1
#
_cell.length_a   1.000
_cell.length_b   1.000
_cell.length_c   1.000
_cell.angle_alpha   90.00
_cell.angle_beta   90.00
_cell.angle_gamma   90.00
#
_symmetry.space_group_name_H-M   'P 1'
#
loop_
_entity.id
_entity.type
_entity.pdbx_description
1 polymer ?
#
loop_
_entity_poly.entity_id
_entity_poly.type
_entity_poly.pdbx_seq_one_letter_code
_entity_poly.pdbx_strand_id
1 'polypeptide(L)'
;MKKIFIVIAFTSVLLSCGFINRKKVIEQTSVFAKSQYEECGNKVEELSELDFEELKWLMQTLYVSHKGASNIIGKGGVLDTKEKQAEFLYTLNEIEYEHIFKDSLGGYVIFENDKKLIDRKNAEIILKMAGASRTKDVWQYLSQNYSYDMKSEDIFTMPMYRREGSDYFIEFRDWKFIGGEDGKLTVRYKIYKPIFHRDIEYVEVRLHKDEKSVFGGYSADYMMATPIELEETAYEKEEFFQGNTWGEYRKPLTMGDSIDDYIFRLDGSLYQMPFPLDELTSKGWEYTENLKKDEERDEITLKKGGKEIYCIVWYCQIRDDPKWYVVSLKTGFGEEISDVDFELFGNRKRGDYAYGYGVHGIYGFRDPLYLEAGIGVYTGTCSDKTIEGFTMTYAPKYMDRIERLNEIATDVKGEVNLTGKGNTELERDISYKLSMYDEPLYVQVKSLDKVGWTKDMNIIWVKKGEQEEIIGYIEYGKDFTLCIDDNNNIKIKVVRMEDSSNDEPEVLNIQ
;
A
#
# COMPACT_ATOMS: atom_id res chain seq x y z
N MET A 1 57.47 72.13 -6.95
CA MET A 1 57.98 72.25 -8.33
C MET A 1 56.89 71.87 -9.31
N LYS A 2 56.62 72.76 -10.28
CA LYS A 2 55.95 72.66 -11.61
C LYS A 2 54.74 71.72 -11.83
N LYS A 3 53.65 72.37 -12.29
CA LYS A 3 52.46 71.84 -13.01
C LYS A 3 52.82 71.43 -14.45
N ILE A 4 52.03 70.54 -15.07
CA ILE A 4 51.19 70.78 -16.28
C ILE A 4 50.43 69.50 -16.71
N PHE A 5 49.17 69.69 -17.12
CA PHE A 5 48.19 68.75 -17.69
C PHE A 5 48.47 68.41 -19.17
N ILE A 6 47.81 67.36 -19.72
CA ILE A 6 46.98 67.41 -20.95
C ILE A 6 46.15 66.11 -21.12
N VAL A 7 44.97 66.31 -21.73
CA VAL A 7 43.76 65.49 -21.92
C VAL A 7 43.81 64.67 -23.23
N ILE A 8 42.78 63.82 -23.44
CA ILE A 8 42.15 63.31 -24.69
C ILE A 8 42.42 61.80 -24.92
N ALA A 9 41.49 60.91 -25.34
CA ALA A 9 40.03 60.77 -25.33
C ALA A 9 39.71 59.33 -25.86
N PHE A 10 38.46 58.90 -25.69
CA PHE A 10 37.81 57.64 -26.10
C PHE A 10 38.05 57.16 -27.55
N THR A 11 38.03 55.83 -27.77
CA THR A 11 36.99 55.10 -28.57
C THR A 11 37.24 53.58 -28.64
N SER A 12 36.12 52.87 -28.73
CA SER A 12 35.86 51.42 -28.72
C SER A 12 36.04 50.70 -30.06
N VAL A 13 36.54 49.45 -30.08
CA VAL A 13 36.21 48.40 -31.09
C VAL A 13 36.33 46.99 -30.48
N LEU A 14 35.34 46.16 -30.83
CA LEU A 14 35.06 44.74 -30.53
C LEU A 14 35.95 43.73 -31.28
N LEU A 15 35.77 42.43 -30.91
CA LEU A 15 36.05 41.19 -31.68
C LEU A 15 37.52 40.70 -31.71
N SER A 16 37.86 39.42 -31.60
CA SER A 16 37.13 38.17 -31.86
C SER A 16 37.82 36.91 -31.28
N CYS A 17 36.99 35.94 -30.92
CA CYS A 17 37.06 34.46 -31.02
C CYS A 17 38.39 33.68 -31.12
N GLY A 18 38.45 32.60 -30.34
CA GLY A 18 39.28 31.40 -30.60
C GLY A 18 39.10 30.31 -29.52
N PHE A 19 38.32 29.27 -29.82
CA PHE A 19 37.97 28.10 -29.00
C PHE A 19 39.17 27.32 -28.41
N ILE A 20 39.00 26.67 -27.24
CA ILE A 20 38.99 25.19 -27.03
C ILE A 20 38.81 24.84 -25.52
N ASN A 21 37.62 24.33 -25.21
CA ASN A 21 37.23 23.28 -24.24
C ASN A 21 38.22 22.74 -23.16
N ARG A 22 37.83 22.84 -21.86
CA ARG A 22 37.41 21.74 -20.95
C ARG A 22 37.54 22.10 -19.46
N LYS A 23 36.41 22.36 -18.78
CA LYS A 23 35.95 21.63 -17.57
C LYS A 23 34.61 22.23 -17.11
N LYS A 24 33.61 21.35 -17.06
CA LYS A 24 32.20 21.60 -16.74
C LYS A 24 32.07 21.78 -15.22
N VAL A 25 31.66 22.98 -14.79
CA VAL A 25 31.02 23.18 -13.48
C VAL A 25 29.54 23.33 -13.79
N ILE A 26 28.74 22.42 -13.25
CA ILE A 26 27.29 22.37 -13.44
C ILE A 26 26.69 23.38 -12.47
N GLU A 27 26.18 24.51 -12.98
CA GLU A 27 25.23 25.34 -12.25
C GLU A 27 23.88 24.60 -12.20
N GLN A 28 23.41 24.30 -11.00
CA GLN A 28 22.03 23.88 -10.74
C GLN A 28 21.11 25.06 -11.04
N THR A 29 20.46 25.04 -12.20
CA THR A 29 19.28 25.87 -12.46
C THR A 29 18.06 25.08 -11.98
N SER A 30 17.33 25.62 -11.00
CA SER A 30 16.02 25.12 -10.57
C SER A 30 15.02 25.25 -11.72
N VAL A 31 14.70 24.12 -12.35
CA VAL A 31 13.61 24.07 -13.33
C VAL A 31 12.33 23.71 -12.56
N PHE A 32 11.58 24.73 -12.16
CA PHE A 32 10.13 24.58 -11.99
C PHE A 32 9.58 24.20 -13.37
N ALA A 33 9.32 22.90 -13.57
CA ALA A 33 8.61 22.42 -14.73
C ALA A 33 7.18 22.96 -14.65
N LYS A 34 6.88 23.98 -15.46
CA LYS A 34 5.51 24.37 -15.78
C LYS A 34 4.81 23.13 -16.35
N SER A 35 3.95 22.48 -15.57
CA SER A 35 3.03 21.48 -16.08
C SER A 35 2.11 22.17 -17.07
N GLN A 36 2.22 21.83 -18.35
CA GLN A 36 1.27 22.26 -19.37
C GLN A 36 -0.08 21.62 -19.06
N TYR A 37 -1.12 22.44 -18.97
CA TYR A 37 -2.51 22.01 -18.88
C TYR A 37 -2.87 21.28 -20.18
N GLU A 38 -3.05 19.96 -20.14
CA GLU A 38 -3.77 19.27 -21.20
C GLU A 38 -5.27 19.51 -21.00
N GLU A 39 -5.78 20.52 -21.71
CA GLU A 39 -7.21 20.71 -21.95
C GLU A 39 -7.78 19.46 -22.63
N CYS A 40 -8.64 18.71 -21.94
CA CYS A 40 -9.53 17.77 -22.60
C CYS A 40 -10.91 17.68 -21.90
N GLY A 41 -11.82 18.54 -22.37
CA GLY A 41 -13.20 18.16 -22.75
C GLY A 41 -14.16 17.63 -21.69
N ASN A 42 -14.68 18.52 -20.83
CA ASN A 42 -16.12 18.75 -20.56
C ASN A 42 -16.29 19.55 -19.24
N LYS A 43 -16.74 20.81 -19.36
CA LYS A 43 -17.26 21.72 -18.31
C LYS A 43 -16.70 21.57 -16.87
N VAL A 44 -15.43 21.96 -16.66
CA VAL A 44 -14.94 22.41 -15.34
C VAL A 44 -14.85 23.94 -15.36
N GLU A 45 -15.93 24.63 -15.73
CA GLU A 45 -15.91 26.05 -16.11
C GLU A 45 -15.86 27.05 -14.93
N GLU A 46 -15.59 26.62 -13.68
CA GLU A 46 -15.69 27.48 -12.49
C GLU A 46 -14.52 27.40 -11.47
N LEU A 47 -13.44 26.67 -11.74
CA LEU A 47 -12.29 26.57 -10.79
C LEU A 47 -11.17 27.57 -11.14
N SER A 48 -10.73 28.35 -10.16
CA SER A 48 -9.54 29.20 -10.23
C SER A 48 -8.26 28.38 -10.00
N GLU A 49 -7.09 28.97 -10.31
CA GLU A 49 -5.79 28.34 -10.01
C GLU A 49 -5.62 28.03 -8.52
N LEU A 50 -6.13 28.91 -7.65
CA LEU A 50 -6.12 28.72 -6.20
C LEU A 50 -7.00 27.52 -5.79
N ASP A 51 -8.19 27.39 -6.38
CA ASP A 51 -9.07 26.25 -6.08
C ASP A 51 -8.39 24.91 -6.45
N PHE A 52 -7.65 24.88 -7.56
CA PHE A 52 -6.87 23.69 -7.93
C PHE A 52 -5.74 23.39 -6.95
N GLU A 53 -5.06 24.40 -6.41
CA GLU A 53 -4.03 24.19 -5.38
C GLU A 53 -4.61 23.69 -4.07
N GLU A 54 -5.72 24.28 -3.62
CA GLU A 54 -6.44 23.87 -2.41
C GLU A 54 -7.02 22.43 -2.52
N LEU A 55 -7.55 22.06 -3.69
CA LEU A 55 -7.99 20.70 -3.96
C LEU A 55 -6.82 19.70 -3.95
N LYS A 56 -5.69 20.05 -4.57
CA LYS A 56 -4.49 19.19 -4.54
C LYS A 56 -3.96 19.01 -3.12
N TRP A 57 -4.01 20.06 -2.30
CA TRP A 57 -3.65 20.00 -0.88
C TRP A 57 -4.56 19.07 -0.10
N LEU A 58 -5.88 19.19 -0.27
CA LEU A 58 -6.86 18.27 0.32
C LEU A 58 -6.52 16.82 -0.05
N MET A 59 -6.37 16.54 -1.34
CA MET A 59 -6.18 15.18 -1.84
C MET A 59 -4.87 14.55 -1.38
N GLN A 60 -3.81 15.34 -1.27
CA GLN A 60 -2.53 14.87 -0.73
C GLN A 60 -2.61 14.62 0.78
N THR A 61 -3.22 15.52 1.54
CA THR A 61 -3.45 15.33 2.98
C THR A 61 -4.34 14.12 3.25
N LEU A 62 -5.38 13.92 2.43
CA LEU A 62 -6.22 12.72 2.46
C LEU A 62 -5.37 11.47 2.17
N TYR A 63 -4.55 11.45 1.13
CA TYR A 63 -3.68 10.31 0.85
C TYR A 63 -2.78 9.94 2.05
N VAL A 64 -2.10 10.93 2.63
CA VAL A 64 -1.19 10.69 3.75
C VAL A 64 -1.96 10.20 4.99
N SER A 65 -3.09 10.81 5.31
CA SER A 65 -3.93 10.39 6.45
C SER A 65 -4.54 8.99 6.32
N HIS A 66 -4.51 8.41 5.13
CA HIS A 66 -4.98 7.07 4.86
C HIS A 66 -3.81 6.07 4.72
N LYS A 67 -2.55 6.44 5.05
CA LYS A 67 -1.36 5.56 5.05
C LYS A 67 -1.49 4.42 6.08
N GLY A 68 -2.19 3.37 5.66
CA GLY A 68 -2.24 2.06 6.27
C GLY A 68 -2.79 1.11 5.24
N ALA A 69 -2.13 -0.03 5.02
CA ALA A 69 -2.46 -0.99 3.96
C ALA A 69 -3.95 -1.40 3.90
N SER A 70 -4.68 -1.33 5.01
CA SER A 70 -6.12 -1.61 5.06
C SER A 70 -7.02 -0.56 4.37
N ASN A 71 -6.51 0.65 4.10
CA ASN A 71 -7.29 1.77 3.56
C ASN A 71 -7.04 2.03 2.07
N ILE A 72 -6.02 1.38 1.49
CA ILE A 72 -5.58 1.61 0.11
C ILE A 72 -6.51 0.86 -0.85
N ILE A 73 -6.91 -0.37 -0.52
CA ILE A 73 -7.89 -1.12 -1.31
C ILE A 73 -9.21 -1.12 -0.54
N GLY A 74 -10.00 -0.06 -0.77
CA GLY A 74 -10.96 0.51 0.19
C GLY A 74 -12.34 0.89 -0.38
N LYS A 75 -13.32 1.23 0.49
CA LYS A 75 -14.70 1.70 0.15
C LYS A 75 -14.65 3.17 -0.30
N GLY A 76 -13.42 3.63 -0.53
CA GLY A 76 -12.95 4.98 -0.48
C GLY A 76 -13.46 5.83 0.66
N GLY A 77 -13.65 5.27 1.86
CA GLY A 77 -14.10 6.05 3.01
C GLY A 77 -13.12 7.18 3.34
N VAL A 78 -13.64 8.42 3.35
CA VAL A 78 -12.88 9.65 3.65
C VAL A 78 -13.06 10.01 5.11
N LEU A 79 -11.97 9.99 5.88
CA LEU A 79 -11.94 10.45 7.27
C LEU A 79 -13.07 9.85 8.15
N ASP A 80 -13.38 8.59 7.93
CA ASP A 80 -14.47 7.84 8.58
C ASP A 80 -14.07 7.23 9.94
N THR A 81 -12.78 7.25 10.28
CA THR A 81 -12.26 6.82 11.59
C THR A 81 -11.55 7.94 12.33
N LYS A 82 -11.47 7.83 13.66
CA LYS A 82 -10.77 8.78 14.53
C LYS A 82 -9.27 8.86 14.22
N GLU A 83 -8.67 7.74 13.79
CA GLU A 83 -7.26 7.63 13.40
C GLU A 83 -7.00 8.43 12.12
N LYS A 84 -7.80 8.21 11.06
CA LYS A 84 -7.68 8.97 9.79
C LYS A 84 -7.86 10.47 10.03
N GLN A 85 -8.83 10.85 10.87
CA GLN A 85 -9.07 12.26 11.21
C GLN A 85 -7.91 12.88 12.00
N ALA A 86 -7.35 12.16 12.97
CA ALA A 86 -6.20 12.63 13.73
C ALA A 86 -4.97 12.81 12.83
N GLU A 87 -4.69 11.83 11.97
CA GLU A 87 -3.57 11.89 11.03
C GLU A 87 -3.76 13.01 9.98
N PHE A 88 -5.00 13.25 9.54
CA PHE A 88 -5.32 14.39 8.69
C PHE A 88 -4.97 15.71 9.37
N LEU A 89 -5.38 15.91 10.62
CA LEU A 89 -5.03 17.13 11.37
C LEU A 89 -3.52 17.26 11.63
N TYR A 90 -2.85 16.13 11.86
CA TYR A 90 -1.40 16.08 12.07
C TYR A 90 -0.62 16.49 10.80
N THR A 91 -1.11 16.08 9.63
CA THR A 91 -0.45 16.27 8.32
C THR A 91 -0.87 17.55 7.60
N LEU A 92 -1.96 18.19 8.04
CA LEU A 92 -2.54 19.37 7.38
C LEU A 92 -1.55 20.55 7.27
N ASN A 93 -0.69 20.76 8.28
CA ASN A 93 0.35 21.81 8.27
C ASN A 93 1.58 21.39 7.45
N GLU A 94 1.38 21.21 6.15
CA GLU A 94 2.37 20.78 5.18
C GLU A 94 3.19 21.96 4.62
N ILE A 95 4.52 21.81 4.61
CA ILE A 95 5.45 22.89 4.22
C ILE A 95 5.28 23.32 2.76
N GLU A 96 4.90 22.40 1.87
CA GLU A 96 4.66 22.66 0.44
C GLU A 96 3.46 23.59 0.20
N TYR A 97 2.54 23.69 1.17
CA TYR A 97 1.31 24.50 1.08
C TYR A 97 1.31 25.71 2.03
N GLU A 98 2.46 26.03 2.63
CA GLU A 98 2.59 27.15 3.58
C GLU A 98 2.13 28.49 2.99
N HIS A 99 2.27 28.68 1.66
CA HIS A 99 1.89 29.92 0.98
C HIS A 99 0.38 30.17 0.90
N ILE A 100 -0.44 29.11 0.89
CA ILE A 100 -1.91 29.22 0.94
C ILE A 100 -2.49 28.96 2.32
N PHE A 101 -1.74 28.27 3.20
CA PHE A 101 -2.23 27.80 4.49
C PHE A 101 -2.86 28.91 5.34
N LYS A 102 -2.21 30.08 5.43
CA LYS A 102 -2.70 31.19 6.24
C LYS A 102 -3.98 31.82 5.68
N ASP A 103 -4.09 31.87 4.36
CA ASP A 103 -5.25 32.48 3.70
C ASP A 103 -6.46 31.54 3.78
N SER A 104 -6.27 30.24 3.55
CA SER A 104 -7.34 29.24 3.61
C SER A 104 -7.78 28.93 5.05
N LEU A 105 -6.86 28.91 6.03
CA LEU A 105 -7.14 28.52 7.43
C LEU A 105 -7.11 29.66 8.47
N GLY A 106 -6.92 30.91 8.03
CA GLY A 106 -6.80 32.09 8.91
C GLY A 106 -7.96 32.29 9.90
N GLY A 107 -9.17 31.84 9.53
CA GLY A 107 -10.35 31.91 10.40
C GLY A 107 -10.48 30.77 11.42
N TYR A 108 -9.66 29.72 11.31
CA TYR A 108 -9.77 28.48 12.09
C TYR A 108 -8.53 28.18 12.93
N VAL A 109 -7.36 28.63 12.46
CA VAL A 109 -6.06 28.36 13.07
C VAL A 109 -5.51 29.62 13.73
N ILE A 110 -4.97 29.46 14.94
CA ILE A 110 -4.25 30.50 15.66
C ILE A 110 -2.78 30.43 15.25
N PHE A 111 -2.28 31.50 14.64
CA PHE A 111 -0.90 31.62 14.20
C PHE A 111 -0.07 32.33 15.29
N GLU A 112 0.78 31.57 15.96
CA GLU A 112 1.83 32.07 16.83
C GLU A 112 3.17 32.06 16.08
N ASN A 113 4.19 32.78 16.56
CA ASN A 113 5.45 33.01 15.83
C ASN A 113 6.09 31.74 15.24
N ASP A 114 6.04 30.63 15.97
CA ASP A 114 6.62 29.34 15.58
C ASP A 114 5.60 28.18 15.54
N LYS A 115 4.32 28.45 15.84
CA LYS A 115 3.30 27.42 16.03
C LYS A 115 2.00 27.76 15.33
N LYS A 116 1.36 26.72 14.82
CA LYS A 116 -0.01 26.76 14.30
C LYS A 116 -0.87 25.94 15.24
N LEU A 117 -1.88 26.57 15.83
CA LEU A 117 -2.70 25.95 16.87
C LEU A 117 -4.15 25.87 16.42
N ILE A 118 -4.82 24.79 16.76
CA ILE A 118 -6.23 24.60 16.46
C ILE A 118 -6.98 24.16 17.71
N ASP A 119 -8.13 24.77 17.95
CA ASP A 119 -9.03 24.34 19.00
C ASP A 119 -9.93 23.19 18.52
N ARG A 120 -10.53 22.48 19.48
CA ARG A 120 -11.42 21.35 19.21
C ARG A 120 -12.55 21.69 18.22
N LYS A 121 -13.17 22.85 18.37
CA LYS A 121 -14.33 23.24 17.56
C LYS A 121 -13.93 23.49 16.11
N ASN A 122 -12.82 24.19 15.91
CA ASN A 122 -12.31 24.49 14.57
C ASN A 122 -11.76 23.24 13.89
N ALA A 123 -11.14 22.33 14.64
CA ALA A 123 -10.71 21.02 14.12
C ALA A 123 -11.90 20.21 13.58
N GLU A 124 -13.00 20.14 14.33
CA GLU A 124 -14.23 19.47 13.86
C GLU A 124 -14.84 20.12 12.61
N ILE A 125 -14.71 21.44 12.46
CA ILE A 125 -15.18 22.16 11.27
C ILE A 125 -14.32 21.79 10.05
N ILE A 126 -13.00 21.86 10.17
CA ILE A 126 -12.07 21.54 9.06
C ILE A 126 -12.23 20.08 8.64
N LEU A 127 -12.35 19.14 9.58
CA LEU A 127 -12.57 17.73 9.26
C LEU A 127 -13.84 17.51 8.45
N LYS A 128 -14.93 18.21 8.77
CA LYS A 128 -16.19 18.15 8.00
C LYS A 128 -16.03 18.76 6.61
N MET A 129 -15.33 19.88 6.49
CA MET A 129 -15.00 20.49 5.19
C MET A 129 -14.16 19.56 4.32
N ALA A 130 -13.30 18.74 4.92
CA ALA A 130 -12.49 17.74 4.22
C ALA A 130 -13.27 16.48 3.83
N GLY A 131 -14.47 16.24 4.39
CA GLY A 131 -15.33 15.08 4.06
C GLY A 131 -15.70 14.17 5.24
N ALA A 132 -15.30 14.47 6.47
CA ALA A 132 -15.63 13.63 7.62
C ALA A 132 -17.14 13.67 7.93
N SER A 133 -17.80 12.51 7.85
CA SER A 133 -19.24 12.39 8.16
C SER A 133 -19.56 12.51 9.65
N ARG A 134 -18.61 12.14 10.53
CA ARG A 134 -18.70 12.20 11.99
C ARG A 134 -17.33 12.47 12.58
N THR A 135 -17.23 13.35 13.57
CA THR A 135 -15.97 13.72 14.22
C THR A 135 -15.93 13.35 15.70
N LYS A 136 -16.75 12.38 16.10
CA LYS A 136 -16.82 11.94 17.50
C LYS A 136 -15.52 11.20 17.83
N ASP A 137 -15.01 11.42 19.04
CA ASP A 137 -13.86 10.70 19.63
C ASP A 137 -12.47 11.07 19.08
N VAL A 138 -12.33 11.81 17.97
CA VAL A 138 -11.01 12.26 17.45
C VAL A 138 -10.22 13.07 18.47
N TRP A 139 -10.87 13.95 19.24
CA TRP A 139 -10.18 14.78 20.23
C TRP A 139 -9.64 13.97 21.40
N GLN A 140 -10.40 12.97 21.84
CA GLN A 140 -9.95 12.03 22.86
C GLN A 140 -8.76 11.22 22.33
N TYR A 141 -8.83 10.77 21.07
CA TYR A 141 -7.75 10.05 20.42
C TYR A 141 -6.47 10.89 20.31
N LEU A 142 -6.57 12.16 19.88
CA LEU A 142 -5.44 13.10 19.87
C LEU A 142 -4.85 13.30 21.26
N SER A 143 -5.69 13.50 22.28
CA SER A 143 -5.24 13.70 23.66
C SER A 143 -4.50 12.50 24.24
N GLN A 144 -4.85 11.28 23.80
CA GLN A 144 -4.21 10.04 24.24
C GLN A 144 -2.93 9.72 23.44
N ASN A 145 -2.99 9.83 22.11
CA ASN A 145 -1.95 9.31 21.21
C ASN A 145 -0.97 10.40 20.72
N TYR A 146 -1.41 11.66 20.69
CA TYR A 146 -0.60 12.83 20.29
C TYR A 146 -0.50 13.83 21.45
N SER A 147 -0.44 13.32 22.69
CA SER A 147 -0.43 14.14 23.91
C SER A 147 0.72 15.16 23.96
N TYR A 148 1.85 14.88 23.31
CA TYR A 148 3.00 15.79 23.19
C TYR A 148 2.69 17.05 22.36
N ASP A 149 1.75 16.97 21.42
CA ASP A 149 1.34 18.08 20.56
C ASP A 149 0.16 18.87 21.16
N MET A 150 -0.44 18.38 22.26
CA MET A 150 -1.48 19.11 22.99
C MET A 150 -0.87 20.26 23.80
N LYS A 151 -1.18 21.50 23.43
CA LYS A 151 -0.77 22.70 24.19
C LYS A 151 -1.60 22.85 25.47
N SER A 152 -2.87 22.42 25.42
CA SER A 152 -3.79 22.32 26.56
C SER A 152 -4.85 21.27 26.24
N GLU A 153 -5.78 21.00 27.17
CA GLU A 153 -6.88 20.05 26.97
C GLU A 153 -7.72 20.33 25.72
N ASP A 154 -7.81 21.59 25.30
CA ASP A 154 -8.66 22.05 24.18
C ASP A 154 -7.87 22.62 22.99
N ILE A 155 -6.53 22.60 23.02
CA ILE A 155 -5.70 23.18 21.96
C ILE A 155 -4.64 22.17 21.50
N PHE A 156 -4.72 21.82 20.21
CA PHE A 156 -3.76 20.98 19.51
C PHE A 156 -2.76 21.86 18.74
N THR A 157 -1.47 21.56 18.87
CA THR A 157 -0.40 22.15 18.06
C THR A 157 -0.29 21.35 16.78
N MET A 158 -0.59 21.96 15.64
CA MET A 158 -0.45 21.30 14.33
C MET A 158 1.04 21.19 13.99
N PRO A 159 1.62 19.98 14.00
CA PRO A 159 3.04 19.82 13.74
C PRO A 159 3.36 20.25 12.31
N MET A 160 4.54 20.82 12.09
CA MET A 160 4.98 21.10 10.73
C MET A 160 5.27 19.76 10.06
N TYR A 161 4.34 19.32 9.23
CA TYR A 161 4.52 18.15 8.40
C TYR A 161 5.49 18.51 7.28
N ARG A 162 6.70 17.97 7.40
CA ARG A 162 7.58 17.79 6.26
C ARG A 162 7.35 16.37 5.82
N ARG A 163 7.23 16.16 4.52
CA ARG A 163 7.51 14.85 3.93
C ARG A 163 8.93 14.49 4.41
N GLU A 164 9.04 13.66 5.45
CA GLU A 164 10.30 13.45 6.17
C GLU A 164 11.39 12.91 5.24
N GLY A 165 12.64 12.86 5.71
CA GLY A 165 13.86 12.44 4.99
C GLY A 165 13.80 11.14 4.16
N SER A 166 12.72 10.35 4.25
CA SER A 166 12.39 9.16 3.45
C SER A 166 11.14 9.33 2.54
N ASP A 167 10.27 10.31 2.80
CA ASP A 167 9.04 10.65 2.08
C ASP A 167 9.26 11.71 0.97
N TYR A 168 10.47 12.28 0.84
CA TYR A 168 10.89 13.20 -0.24
C TYR A 168 10.78 12.63 -1.68
N PHE A 169 10.28 11.42 -1.83
CA PHE A 169 10.22 10.71 -3.10
C PHE A 169 8.78 10.48 -3.57
N ILE A 170 7.75 10.82 -2.80
CA ILE A 170 6.36 10.68 -3.28
C ILE A 170 6.03 11.84 -4.23
N GLU A 171 5.92 11.55 -5.53
CA GLU A 171 5.56 12.54 -6.54
C GLU A 171 4.11 12.37 -6.97
N PHE A 172 3.31 13.42 -6.79
CA PHE A 172 1.91 13.47 -7.23
C PHE A 172 1.81 14.13 -8.61
N ARG A 173 1.43 13.37 -9.64
CA ARG A 173 1.44 13.81 -11.04
C ARG A 173 0.20 13.34 -11.80
N ASP A 174 0.10 13.72 -13.06
CA ASP A 174 -0.96 13.27 -13.98
C ASP A 174 -2.39 13.57 -13.49
N TRP A 175 -2.53 14.75 -12.87
CA TRP A 175 -3.81 15.23 -12.35
C TRP A 175 -4.83 15.47 -13.47
N LYS A 176 -6.00 14.86 -13.32
CA LYS A 176 -7.15 14.99 -14.22
C LYS A 176 -8.40 15.32 -13.41
N PHE A 177 -8.97 16.49 -13.66
CA PHE A 177 -10.19 16.98 -13.03
C PHE A 177 -11.37 16.77 -14.00
N ILE A 178 -12.42 16.10 -13.54
CA ILE A 178 -13.56 15.67 -14.35
C ILE A 178 -14.84 16.17 -13.68
N GLY A 179 -15.48 17.18 -14.29
CA GLY A 179 -16.76 17.70 -13.83
C GLY A 179 -17.90 16.71 -14.07
N GLY A 180 -18.77 16.55 -13.07
CA GLY A 180 -20.00 15.78 -13.14
C GLY A 180 -21.24 16.65 -13.01
N GLU A 181 -22.41 16.03 -13.05
CA GLU A 181 -23.69 16.71 -12.79
C GLU A 181 -23.80 17.15 -11.32
N ASP A 182 -24.61 18.19 -11.07
CA ASP A 182 -24.95 18.69 -9.73
C ASP A 182 -23.74 19.07 -8.84
N GLY A 183 -22.69 19.66 -9.44
CA GLY A 183 -21.52 20.12 -8.70
C GLY A 183 -20.63 18.98 -8.18
N LYS A 184 -20.77 17.77 -8.72
CA LYS A 184 -19.84 16.66 -8.47
C LYS A 184 -18.54 16.87 -9.23
N LEU A 185 -17.43 16.51 -8.60
CA LEU A 185 -16.10 16.56 -9.21
C LEU A 185 -15.37 15.25 -8.93
N THR A 186 -14.85 14.62 -9.98
CA THR A 186 -13.95 13.46 -9.85
C THR A 186 -12.54 13.90 -10.22
N VAL A 187 -11.59 13.65 -9.35
CA VAL A 187 -10.18 13.97 -9.60
C VAL A 187 -9.36 12.70 -9.57
N ARG A 188 -8.54 12.53 -10.60
CA ARG A 188 -7.69 11.36 -10.79
C ARG A 188 -6.25 11.81 -10.87
N TYR A 189 -5.34 11.11 -10.24
CA TYR A 189 -3.91 11.43 -10.28
C TYR A 189 -3.08 10.18 -10.05
N LYS A 190 -1.78 10.28 -10.29
CA LYS A 190 -0.84 9.21 -9.99
C LYS A 190 0.14 9.63 -8.92
N ILE A 191 0.50 8.66 -8.09
CA ILE A 191 1.52 8.77 -7.06
C ILE A 191 2.69 7.92 -7.51
N TYR A 192 3.86 8.53 -7.66
CA TYR A 192 5.09 7.82 -7.99
C TYR A 192 5.95 7.72 -6.73
N LYS A 193 6.47 6.53 -6.44
CA LYS A 193 7.40 6.28 -5.33
C LYS A 193 8.74 5.73 -5.87
N PRO A 194 9.66 6.60 -6.36
CA PRO A 194 10.94 6.23 -7.00
C PRO A 194 11.88 5.33 -6.21
N ILE A 195 11.88 5.38 -4.86
CA ILE A 195 12.70 4.48 -4.03
C ILE A 195 12.28 3.02 -4.17
N PHE A 196 10.98 2.77 -4.39
CA PHE A 196 10.42 1.43 -4.58
C PHE A 196 10.37 1.05 -6.07
N HIS A 197 11.41 1.41 -6.83
CA HIS A 197 11.62 1.00 -8.23
C HIS A 197 10.36 1.01 -9.13
N ARG A 198 9.61 2.13 -9.06
CA ARG A 198 8.41 2.42 -9.85
C ARG A 198 7.08 1.86 -9.31
N ASP A 199 6.93 1.79 -7.98
CA ASP A 199 5.58 1.76 -7.42
C ASP A 199 4.82 3.02 -7.84
N ILE A 200 3.79 2.82 -8.66
CA ILE A 200 2.86 3.84 -9.10
C ILE A 200 1.50 3.49 -8.53
N GLU A 201 0.82 4.44 -7.90
CA GLU A 201 -0.57 4.28 -7.53
C GLU A 201 -1.42 5.23 -8.36
N TYR A 202 -2.51 4.72 -8.91
CA TYR A 202 -3.58 5.52 -9.46
C TYR A 202 -4.57 5.86 -8.35
N VAL A 203 -4.88 7.14 -8.19
CA VAL A 203 -5.83 7.58 -7.18
C VAL A 203 -7.04 8.21 -7.84
N GLU A 204 -8.24 7.83 -7.38
CA GLU A 204 -9.50 8.49 -7.71
C GLU A 204 -10.13 9.06 -6.44
N VAL A 205 -10.47 10.35 -6.49
CA VAL A 205 -11.22 11.05 -5.44
C VAL A 205 -12.52 11.58 -6.05
N ARG A 206 -13.65 11.37 -5.36
CA ARG A 206 -14.94 11.96 -5.72
C ARG A 206 -15.32 12.98 -4.67
N LEU A 207 -15.78 14.13 -5.14
CA LEU A 207 -16.05 15.32 -4.36
C LEU A 207 -17.45 15.84 -4.69
N HIS A 208 -18.06 16.51 -3.73
CA HIS A 208 -19.25 17.33 -3.93
C HIS A 208 -18.95 18.80 -3.59
N LYS A 209 -19.74 19.70 -4.17
CA LYS A 209 -19.64 21.13 -3.90
C LYS A 209 -20.05 21.43 -2.44
N ASP A 210 -19.16 22.05 -1.68
CA ASP A 210 -19.42 22.63 -0.37
C ASP A 210 -18.81 24.04 -0.32
N GLU A 211 -19.62 25.07 -0.53
CA GLU A 211 -19.17 26.47 -0.56
C GLU A 211 -18.51 26.93 0.75
N LYS A 212 -18.69 26.20 1.85
CA LYS A 212 -18.04 26.52 3.12
C LYS A 212 -16.65 25.91 3.23
N SER A 213 -16.34 24.91 2.40
CA SER A 213 -15.06 24.22 2.44
C SER A 213 -13.93 25.14 1.99
N VAL A 214 -12.86 25.13 2.78
CA VAL A 214 -11.59 25.82 2.50
C VAL A 214 -10.75 25.11 1.43
N PHE A 215 -11.25 24.01 0.86
CA PHE A 215 -10.57 23.21 -0.13
C PHE A 215 -11.18 23.43 -1.53
N GLY A 216 -11.04 24.65 -2.08
CA GLY A 216 -11.64 25.04 -3.37
C GLY A 216 -13.17 25.02 -3.39
N GLY A 217 -13.81 25.03 -2.22
CA GLY A 217 -15.26 24.88 -2.08
C GLY A 217 -15.78 23.47 -2.36
N TYR A 218 -15.00 22.42 -2.06
CA TYR A 218 -15.41 21.02 -2.18
C TYR A 218 -15.09 20.21 -0.92
N SER A 219 -15.87 19.16 -0.72
CA SER A 219 -15.63 18.13 0.29
C SER A 219 -15.52 16.76 -0.37
N ALA A 220 -14.67 15.89 0.18
CA ALA A 220 -14.46 14.56 -0.38
C ALA A 220 -15.50 13.56 0.14
N ASP A 221 -16.14 12.87 -0.80
CA ASP A 221 -17.07 11.78 -0.53
C ASP A 221 -16.37 10.43 -0.57
N TYR A 222 -15.33 10.33 -1.39
CA TYR A 222 -14.68 9.08 -1.73
C TYR A 222 -13.22 9.28 -2.10
N MET A 223 -12.33 8.38 -1.67
CA MET A 223 -10.93 8.32 -2.10
C MET A 223 -10.43 6.88 -2.19
N MET A 224 -9.92 6.45 -3.35
CA MET A 224 -9.30 5.14 -3.52
C MET A 224 -7.95 5.25 -4.22
N ALA A 225 -6.96 4.52 -3.71
CA ALA A 225 -5.63 4.40 -4.30
C ALA A 225 -5.41 2.96 -4.78
N THR A 226 -5.11 2.79 -6.06
CA THR A 226 -4.96 1.49 -6.71
C THR A 226 -3.58 1.40 -7.32
N PRO A 227 -2.74 0.46 -6.90
CA PRO A 227 -1.41 0.34 -7.48
C PRO A 227 -1.48 -0.10 -8.95
N ILE A 228 -0.61 0.47 -9.78
CA ILE A 228 -0.50 0.19 -11.21
C ILE A 228 0.63 -0.82 -11.39
N GLU A 229 0.30 -1.96 -11.98
CA GLU A 229 1.29 -2.90 -12.48
C GLU A 229 1.91 -2.31 -13.76
N LEU A 230 3.23 -2.16 -13.77
CA LEU A 230 3.92 -1.61 -14.93
C LEU A 230 4.16 -2.69 -15.99
N GLU A 231 3.38 -2.66 -17.06
CA GLU A 231 3.89 -2.95 -18.40
C GLU A 231 3.42 -1.87 -19.40
N GLU A 232 4.38 -1.35 -20.16
CA GLU A 232 4.13 -0.47 -21.28
C GLU A 232 3.29 -1.23 -22.33
N THR A 233 2.04 -0.80 -22.50
CA THR A 233 1.24 -0.76 -23.74
C THR A 233 -0.12 -1.46 -23.79
N ALA A 234 -0.60 -2.17 -22.77
CA ALA A 234 -1.84 -2.92 -22.98
C ALA A 234 -2.74 -3.05 -21.75
N TYR A 235 -3.37 -1.97 -21.27
CA TYR A 235 -4.62 -2.14 -20.51
C TYR A 235 -5.67 -1.09 -20.83
N GLU A 236 -6.55 -1.46 -21.77
CA GLU A 236 -7.96 -1.14 -21.63
C GLU A 236 -8.41 -1.67 -20.26
N LYS A 237 -8.86 -0.78 -19.38
CA LYS A 237 -9.62 -1.07 -18.14
C LYS A 237 -9.27 -2.43 -17.50
N GLU A 238 -8.21 -2.48 -16.70
CA GLU A 238 -8.20 -3.44 -15.59
C GLU A 238 -9.23 -2.98 -14.57
N GLU A 239 -10.50 -3.27 -14.85
CA GLU A 239 -11.52 -3.34 -13.83
C GLU A 239 -11.11 -4.50 -12.93
N PHE A 240 -10.45 -4.14 -11.83
CA PHE A 240 -10.38 -4.94 -10.62
C PHE A 240 -11.75 -5.65 -10.49
N PHE A 241 -11.74 -6.98 -10.55
CA PHE A 241 -12.90 -7.85 -10.34
C PHE A 241 -14.05 -7.82 -11.38
N GLN A 242 -13.77 -7.81 -12.69
CA GLN A 242 -14.74 -8.39 -13.66
C GLN A 242 -14.80 -9.94 -13.61
N GLY A 243 -14.67 -10.53 -12.42
CA GLY A 243 -14.83 -11.96 -12.23
C GLY A 243 -16.31 -12.32 -12.16
N ASN A 244 -17.00 -12.38 -13.31
CA ASN A 244 -18.34 -12.98 -13.42
C ASN A 244 -18.30 -14.52 -13.29
N THR A 245 -17.30 -15.05 -12.58
CA THR A 245 -16.94 -16.48 -12.52
C THR A 245 -16.76 -17.03 -11.10
N TRP A 246 -17.21 -16.33 -10.04
CA TRP A 246 -17.27 -16.93 -8.70
C TRP A 246 -18.24 -18.14 -8.74
N GLY A 247 -17.67 -19.33 -8.59
CA GLY A 247 -18.45 -20.57 -8.50
C GLY A 247 -19.31 -20.63 -7.24
N GLU A 248 -20.10 -21.69 -7.11
CA GLU A 248 -20.75 -22.00 -5.83
C GLU A 248 -19.70 -22.13 -4.73
N TYR A 249 -19.84 -21.31 -3.68
CA TYR A 249 -18.98 -21.40 -2.51
C TYR A 249 -19.11 -22.79 -1.89
N ARG A 250 -17.96 -23.45 -1.68
CA ARG A 250 -17.89 -24.71 -0.95
C ARG A 250 -17.15 -24.47 0.34
N LYS A 251 -17.83 -24.72 1.45
CA LYS A 251 -17.23 -24.61 2.76
C LYS A 251 -16.05 -25.59 2.88
N PRO A 252 -14.87 -25.15 3.34
CA PRO A 252 -13.74 -26.04 3.56
C PRO A 252 -14.05 -27.06 4.66
N LEU A 253 -13.66 -28.32 4.42
CA LEU A 253 -13.84 -29.44 5.35
C LEU A 253 -12.68 -29.58 6.33
N THR A 254 -11.48 -29.16 5.90
CA THR A 254 -10.23 -29.26 6.64
C THR A 254 -9.51 -27.93 6.61
N MET A 255 -8.54 -27.77 7.51
CA MET A 255 -7.60 -26.65 7.48
C MET A 255 -6.76 -26.73 6.19
N GLY A 256 -6.35 -25.57 5.66
CA GLY A 256 -5.36 -25.50 4.60
C GLY A 256 -3.95 -25.75 5.13
N ASP A 257 -3.09 -26.29 4.28
CA ASP A 257 -1.68 -26.55 4.58
C ASP A 257 -0.81 -25.33 4.24
N SER A 258 -1.27 -24.47 3.33
CA SER A 258 -0.55 -23.28 2.87
C SER A 258 -1.40 -22.01 2.96
N ILE A 259 -0.70 -20.86 2.93
CA ILE A 259 -1.30 -19.53 2.75
C ILE A 259 -2.10 -19.44 1.45
N ASP A 260 -1.67 -20.18 0.42
CA ASP A 260 -2.28 -20.20 -0.91
C ASP A 260 -3.69 -20.81 -0.91
N ASP A 261 -4.07 -21.53 0.15
CA ASP A 261 -5.41 -22.11 0.28
C ASP A 261 -6.46 -21.07 0.67
N TYR A 262 -6.02 -19.94 1.27
CA TYR A 262 -6.88 -18.91 1.85
C TYR A 262 -7.89 -19.46 2.89
N ILE A 263 -7.56 -20.59 3.54
CA ILE A 263 -8.41 -21.21 4.56
C ILE A 263 -7.99 -20.73 5.95
N PHE A 264 -8.96 -20.38 6.79
CA PHE A 264 -8.75 -20.02 8.20
C PHE A 264 -9.91 -20.48 9.06
N ARG A 265 -9.66 -20.63 10.36
CA ARG A 265 -10.69 -20.76 11.39
C ARG A 265 -10.87 -19.42 12.09
N LEU A 266 -12.11 -19.02 12.28
CA LEU A 266 -12.50 -17.85 13.07
C LEU A 266 -13.66 -18.25 13.98
N ASP A 267 -13.48 -18.07 15.29
CA ASP A 267 -14.48 -18.41 16.31
C ASP A 267 -15.02 -19.85 16.14
N GLY A 268 -14.10 -20.80 16.03
CA GLY A 268 -14.37 -22.23 15.86
C GLY A 268 -14.77 -22.68 14.45
N SER A 269 -15.13 -21.76 13.54
CA SER A 269 -15.65 -22.09 12.21
C SER A 269 -14.62 -21.91 11.10
N LEU A 270 -14.59 -22.81 10.11
CA LEU A 270 -13.71 -22.70 8.96
C LEU A 270 -14.34 -21.85 7.84
N TYR A 271 -13.49 -21.06 7.19
CA TYR A 271 -13.78 -20.21 6.04
C TYR A 271 -12.67 -20.36 5.01
N GLN A 272 -12.99 -20.09 3.75
CA GLN A 272 -12.03 -20.03 2.64
C GLN A 272 -12.31 -18.74 1.88
N MET A 273 -11.31 -17.91 1.60
CA MET A 273 -11.56 -16.67 0.88
C MET A 273 -11.79 -16.87 -0.64
N PRO A 274 -12.66 -16.04 -1.24
CA PRO A 274 -13.70 -15.32 -0.53
C PRO A 274 -14.84 -16.26 -0.17
N PHE A 275 -15.68 -15.81 0.74
CA PHE A 275 -16.87 -16.54 1.13
C PHE A 275 -18.08 -15.60 1.22
N PRO A 276 -19.31 -16.11 1.05
CA PRO A 276 -20.52 -15.31 1.22
C PRO A 276 -20.59 -14.69 2.61
N LEU A 277 -20.98 -13.42 2.70
CA LEU A 277 -21.19 -12.72 3.98
C LEU A 277 -22.14 -13.49 4.91
N ASP A 278 -23.11 -14.20 4.32
CA ASP A 278 -24.06 -15.05 5.04
C ASP A 278 -23.40 -16.17 5.87
N GLU A 279 -22.18 -16.58 5.53
CA GLU A 279 -21.42 -17.53 6.34
C GLU A 279 -21.05 -16.94 7.71
N LEU A 280 -20.83 -15.63 7.81
CA LEU A 280 -20.57 -14.97 9.10
C LEU A 280 -21.89 -14.72 9.85
N THR A 281 -22.90 -14.19 9.16
CA THR A 281 -24.18 -13.81 9.80
C THR A 281 -24.93 -15.03 10.33
N SER A 282 -24.93 -16.16 9.60
CA SER A 282 -25.50 -17.43 10.09
C SER A 282 -24.81 -17.98 11.35
N LYS A 283 -23.60 -17.48 11.67
CA LYS A 283 -22.83 -17.85 12.87
C LYS A 283 -22.87 -16.78 13.95
N GLY A 284 -23.78 -15.82 13.85
CA GLY A 284 -24.07 -14.82 14.88
C GLY A 284 -23.17 -13.59 14.85
N TRP A 285 -22.48 -13.33 13.74
CA TRP A 285 -21.82 -12.04 13.50
C TRP A 285 -22.84 -11.03 12.95
N GLU A 286 -22.93 -9.86 13.54
CA GLU A 286 -23.92 -8.84 13.19
C GLU A 286 -23.23 -7.57 12.70
N TYR A 287 -23.79 -6.93 11.67
CA TYR A 287 -23.38 -5.61 11.19
C TYR A 287 -24.61 -4.69 11.10
N THR A 288 -24.40 -3.39 11.18
CA THR A 288 -25.48 -2.38 11.23
C THR A 288 -25.56 -1.52 9.97
N GLU A 289 -24.55 -1.64 9.12
CA GLU A 289 -24.37 -0.93 7.87
C GLU A 289 -25.41 -1.38 6.84
N ASN A 290 -26.05 -0.42 6.18
CA ASN A 290 -27.00 -0.72 5.11
C ASN A 290 -26.24 -0.97 3.81
N LEU A 291 -25.92 -2.23 3.53
CA LEU A 291 -25.31 -2.65 2.27
C LEU A 291 -26.24 -2.32 1.10
N LYS A 292 -25.79 -1.47 0.18
CA LYS A 292 -26.56 -1.07 -1.00
C LYS A 292 -26.12 -1.85 -2.23
N LYS A 293 -27.06 -2.50 -2.91
CA LYS A 293 -26.77 -3.40 -4.05
C LYS A 293 -26.25 -2.69 -5.31
N ASP A 294 -26.43 -1.37 -5.41
CA ASP A 294 -25.86 -0.51 -6.44
C ASP A 294 -24.40 -0.14 -6.15
N GLU A 295 -23.91 -0.37 -4.93
CA GLU A 295 -22.50 -0.29 -4.60
C GLU A 295 -21.88 -1.70 -4.83
N GLU A 296 -20.87 -1.80 -5.70
CA GLU A 296 -20.22 -3.09 -6.03
C GLU A 296 -19.34 -3.61 -4.88
N ARG A 297 -19.10 -2.78 -3.86
CA ARG A 297 -18.13 -3.01 -2.79
C ARG A 297 -18.49 -2.23 -1.53
N ASP A 298 -18.33 -2.85 -0.35
CA ASP A 298 -18.52 -2.24 0.96
C ASP A 298 -17.45 -2.66 1.99
N GLU A 299 -16.91 -1.77 2.81
CA GLU A 299 -16.36 -2.05 4.14
C GLU A 299 -17.44 -2.11 5.24
N ILE A 300 -17.35 -3.12 6.10
CA ILE A 300 -18.26 -3.31 7.22
C ILE A 300 -17.50 -3.76 8.47
N THR A 301 -18.02 -3.40 9.64
CA THR A 301 -17.59 -3.96 10.92
C THR A 301 -18.64 -4.94 11.41
N LEU A 302 -18.24 -6.20 11.61
CA LEU A 302 -19.10 -7.19 12.25
C LEU A 302 -18.76 -7.34 13.73
N LYS A 303 -19.78 -7.53 14.56
CA LYS A 303 -19.66 -7.69 16.01
C LYS A 303 -20.29 -9.00 16.48
N LYS A 304 -19.66 -9.65 17.46
CA LYS A 304 -20.18 -10.85 18.14
C LYS A 304 -19.62 -10.93 19.55
N GLY A 305 -20.49 -10.96 20.56
CA GLY A 305 -20.08 -11.19 21.95
C GLY A 305 -19.02 -10.22 22.48
N GLY A 306 -19.08 -8.93 22.10
CA GLY A 306 -18.09 -7.92 22.47
C GLY A 306 -16.82 -7.91 21.62
N LYS A 307 -16.72 -8.80 20.63
CA LYS A 307 -15.62 -8.88 19.67
C LYS A 307 -16.00 -8.20 18.36
N GLU A 308 -15.00 -7.64 17.68
CA GLU A 308 -15.14 -6.97 16.38
C GLU A 308 -14.19 -7.55 15.32
N ILE A 309 -14.67 -7.62 14.08
CA ILE A 309 -13.88 -7.89 12.87
C ILE A 309 -14.23 -6.85 11.80
N TYR A 310 -13.27 -6.54 10.94
CA TYR A 310 -13.42 -5.59 9.84
C TYR A 310 -13.36 -6.37 8.53
N CYS A 311 -14.34 -6.18 7.66
CA CYS A 311 -14.43 -6.90 6.40
C CYS A 311 -14.56 -5.93 5.24
N ILE A 312 -13.96 -6.30 4.10
CA ILE A 312 -14.30 -5.76 2.79
C ILE A 312 -15.19 -6.81 2.10
N VAL A 313 -16.38 -6.39 1.70
CA VAL A 313 -17.36 -7.18 0.97
C VAL A 313 -17.57 -6.66 -0.44
N TRP A 314 -17.84 -7.56 -1.38
CA TRP A 314 -18.09 -7.27 -2.79
C TRP A 314 -19.44 -7.84 -3.19
N TYR A 315 -20.25 -7.07 -3.89
CA TYR A 315 -21.54 -7.53 -4.36
C TYR A 315 -21.37 -8.30 -5.67
N CYS A 316 -21.63 -9.60 -5.62
CA CYS A 316 -21.51 -10.47 -6.77
C CYS A 316 -22.89 -10.76 -7.37
N GLN A 317 -23.09 -10.37 -8.63
CA GLN A 317 -24.36 -10.54 -9.35
C GLN A 317 -24.47 -11.86 -10.14
N ILE A 318 -23.52 -12.78 -10.02
CA ILE A 318 -23.54 -14.01 -10.84
C ILE A 318 -24.56 -14.99 -10.25
N ARG A 319 -25.36 -15.59 -11.14
CA ARG A 319 -26.39 -16.64 -10.90
C ARG A 319 -27.68 -16.11 -10.27
N ASP A 320 -28.69 -16.98 -10.20
CA ASP A 320 -30.04 -16.73 -9.67
C ASP A 320 -30.09 -16.29 -8.18
N ASP A 321 -28.94 -16.09 -7.53
CA ASP A 321 -28.79 -15.77 -6.10
C ASP A 321 -27.65 -14.77 -5.84
N PRO A 322 -27.85 -13.49 -6.21
CA PRO A 322 -26.85 -12.44 -6.04
C PRO A 322 -26.64 -12.10 -4.56
N LYS A 323 -25.38 -12.05 -4.12
CA LYS A 323 -25.02 -11.89 -2.70
C LYS A 323 -23.70 -11.18 -2.49
N TRP A 324 -23.49 -10.74 -1.25
CA TRP A 324 -22.23 -10.14 -0.81
C TRP A 324 -21.20 -11.22 -0.46
N TYR A 325 -19.98 -11.05 -0.92
CA TYR A 325 -18.84 -11.91 -0.61
C TYR A 325 -17.80 -11.14 0.19
N VAL A 326 -17.33 -11.70 1.29
CA VAL A 326 -16.16 -11.20 2.02
C VAL A 326 -14.92 -11.51 1.21
N VAL A 327 -14.19 -10.48 0.78
CA VAL A 327 -12.93 -10.60 0.04
C VAL A 327 -11.73 -10.13 0.85
N SER A 328 -11.96 -9.42 1.94
CA SER A 328 -10.92 -9.17 2.95
C SER A 328 -11.54 -9.26 4.33
N LEU A 329 -10.79 -9.82 5.28
CA LEU A 329 -11.16 -9.85 6.69
C LEU A 329 -9.93 -9.53 7.52
N LYS A 330 -10.14 -8.68 8.52
CA LYS A 330 -9.14 -8.26 9.49
C LYS A 330 -9.70 -8.42 10.91
N THR A 331 -8.93 -9.06 11.78
CA THR A 331 -9.13 -9.00 13.24
C THR A 331 -8.50 -7.70 13.77
N GLY A 332 -9.10 -7.01 14.75
CA GLY A 332 -8.81 -5.59 15.09
C GLY A 332 -7.37 -5.16 15.38
N PHE A 333 -7.13 -3.83 15.42
CA PHE A 333 -5.84 -3.14 15.53
C PHE A 333 -5.78 -2.22 16.77
N GLY A 334 -4.61 -2.07 17.40
CA GLY A 334 -4.36 -1.14 18.51
C GLY A 334 -4.45 -1.77 19.91
N GLU A 335 -4.24 -0.98 20.98
CA GLU A 335 -4.29 -1.45 22.39
C GLU A 335 -5.64 -2.09 22.78
N GLU A 336 -6.68 -1.93 21.94
CA GLU A 336 -7.96 -2.65 22.02
C GLU A 336 -8.01 -3.79 20.97
N ILE A 337 -7.07 -4.71 21.06
CA ILE A 337 -7.04 -5.93 20.23
C ILE A 337 -8.33 -6.72 20.51
N SER A 338 -9.22 -6.82 19.51
CA SER A 338 -10.41 -7.66 19.58
C SER A 338 -10.00 -9.11 19.86
N ASP A 339 -10.45 -9.71 20.96
CA ASP A 339 -10.10 -11.07 21.44
C ASP A 339 -10.77 -12.18 20.62
N VAL A 340 -10.66 -12.09 19.29
CA VAL A 340 -11.20 -13.10 18.38
C VAL A 340 -10.29 -14.31 18.39
N ASP A 341 -10.88 -15.48 18.64
CA ASP A 341 -10.20 -16.75 18.49
C ASP A 341 -10.06 -17.08 17.00
N PHE A 342 -8.84 -17.45 16.59
CA PHE A 342 -8.56 -17.81 15.20
C PHE A 342 -7.45 -18.85 15.11
N GLU A 343 -7.46 -19.57 13.99
CA GLU A 343 -6.41 -20.52 13.61
C GLU A 343 -6.13 -20.36 12.11
N LEU A 344 -4.85 -20.25 11.76
CA LEU A 344 -4.35 -20.13 10.40
C LEU A 344 -3.65 -21.44 9.97
N PHE A 345 -3.21 -21.49 8.72
CA PHE A 345 -2.38 -22.58 8.18
C PHE A 345 -1.18 -22.87 9.09
N GLY A 346 -0.75 -24.14 9.16
CA GLY A 346 0.29 -24.57 10.08
C GLY A 346 -0.09 -24.49 11.57
N ASN A 347 -1.40 -24.46 11.88
CA ASN A 347 -1.98 -24.39 13.23
C ASN A 347 -1.60 -23.13 14.03
N ARG A 348 -1.37 -21.99 13.37
CA ARG A 348 -0.98 -20.75 14.04
C ARG A 348 -2.17 -20.01 14.64
N LYS A 349 -2.03 -19.57 15.89
CA LYS A 349 -3.09 -18.97 16.70
C LYS A 349 -2.60 -17.70 17.38
N ARG A 350 -3.52 -16.97 17.99
CA ARG A 350 -3.19 -15.87 18.90
C ARG A 350 -2.25 -16.33 20.01
N GLY A 351 -1.27 -15.51 20.33
CA GLY A 351 -0.26 -15.76 21.37
C GLY A 351 0.85 -16.73 20.94
N ASP A 352 0.71 -17.41 19.80
CA ASP A 352 1.84 -18.13 19.22
C ASP A 352 2.91 -17.13 18.80
N TYR A 353 4.18 -17.55 18.90
CA TYR A 353 5.25 -16.75 18.33
C TYR A 353 5.10 -16.72 16.82
N ALA A 354 5.17 -15.53 16.24
CA ALA A 354 4.99 -15.32 14.82
C ALA A 354 6.24 -15.67 14.01
N TYR A 355 6.71 -16.91 14.13
CA TYR A 355 7.67 -17.44 13.18
C TYR A 355 6.93 -17.85 11.91
N GLY A 356 7.23 -17.23 10.77
CA GLY A 356 6.66 -17.60 9.48
C GLY A 356 7.02 -19.01 9.00
N TYR A 357 6.63 -19.33 7.77
CA TYR A 357 7.16 -20.45 6.99
C TYR A 357 8.70 -20.39 7.08
N GLY A 358 9.24 -21.42 7.74
CA GLY A 358 10.60 -21.56 8.28
C GLY A 358 11.13 -20.43 9.15
N VAL A 359 10.95 -20.63 10.46
CA VAL A 359 11.81 -20.26 11.60
C VAL A 359 12.28 -18.80 11.74
N HIS A 360 12.12 -17.86 10.78
CA HIS A 360 12.94 -16.63 10.78
C HIS A 360 12.28 -15.31 10.31
N GLY A 361 11.04 -15.28 9.81
CA GLY A 361 10.40 -14.01 9.38
C GLY A 361 9.90 -13.13 10.54
N ILE A 362 10.24 -11.82 10.56
CA ILE A 362 9.89 -10.88 11.64
C ILE A 362 8.53 -10.17 11.46
N TYR A 363 8.01 -10.07 10.23
CA TYR A 363 6.89 -9.17 9.89
C TYR A 363 5.59 -9.88 9.50
N GLY A 364 5.46 -11.16 9.85
CA GLY A 364 4.29 -11.97 9.51
C GLY A 364 4.42 -12.71 8.19
N PHE A 365 3.28 -13.14 7.63
CA PHE A 365 3.23 -13.88 6.38
C PHE A 365 2.68 -12.96 5.29
N ARG A 366 3.30 -12.92 4.11
CA ARG A 366 2.86 -12.09 2.98
C ARG A 366 2.71 -12.92 1.71
N ASP A 367 1.55 -12.81 1.06
CA ASP A 367 1.37 -13.27 -0.32
C ASP A 367 1.97 -12.22 -1.29
N PRO A 368 2.99 -12.56 -2.10
CA PRO A 368 3.63 -11.60 -3.02
C PRO A 368 2.72 -11.11 -4.15
N LEU A 369 1.64 -11.83 -4.48
CA LEU A 369 0.70 -11.40 -5.52
C LEU A 369 -0.18 -10.23 -5.09
N TYR A 370 0.08 -9.63 -3.93
CA TYR A 370 -0.70 -8.51 -3.43
C TYR A 370 0.16 -7.46 -2.74
N LEU A 371 -0.01 -6.22 -3.18
CA LEU A 371 0.60 -5.00 -2.66
C LEU A 371 0.29 -4.80 -1.19
N GLU A 372 1.29 -4.80 -0.28
CA GLU A 372 1.24 -4.42 1.16
C GLU A 372 0.00 -4.82 2.02
N ALA A 373 -1.00 -5.48 1.45
CA ALA A 373 -2.39 -5.63 1.88
C ALA A 373 -2.96 -7.01 1.52
N GLY A 374 -2.08 -7.96 1.16
CA GLY A 374 -2.42 -9.35 0.83
C GLY A 374 -2.91 -10.14 2.04
N ILE A 375 -2.82 -11.48 1.96
CA ILE A 375 -2.80 -12.25 3.20
C ILE A 375 -1.58 -11.77 4.00
N GLY A 376 -1.87 -11.10 5.11
CA GLY A 376 -0.94 -10.46 6.01
C GLY A 376 -1.29 -10.88 7.42
N VAL A 377 -0.59 -11.87 7.98
CA VAL A 377 -0.77 -12.19 9.40
C VAL A 377 -0.01 -11.12 10.18
N TYR A 378 -0.70 -10.36 11.01
CA TYR A 378 -0.08 -9.27 11.76
C TYR A 378 0.40 -9.78 13.10
N THR A 379 1.71 -9.77 13.24
CA THR A 379 2.41 -10.06 14.48
C THR A 379 2.31 -8.80 15.34
N GLY A 380 1.93 -8.95 16.62
CA GLY A 380 1.79 -7.85 17.56
C GLY A 380 2.99 -6.92 17.50
N THR A 381 2.69 -5.62 17.51
CA THR A 381 3.64 -4.50 17.53
C THR A 381 4.45 -4.39 18.83
N CYS A 382 4.51 -5.47 19.61
CA CYS A 382 5.32 -5.54 20.82
C CYS A 382 6.63 -6.28 20.51
N SER A 383 7.69 -5.87 21.19
CA SER A 383 9.06 -6.39 21.08
C SER A 383 9.22 -7.92 21.20
N ASP A 384 8.15 -8.67 21.43
CA ASP A 384 8.12 -10.12 21.61
C ASP A 384 7.62 -10.93 20.40
N LYS A 385 7.20 -10.30 19.30
CA LYS A 385 6.81 -10.96 18.02
C LYS A 385 5.69 -12.01 18.16
N THR A 386 4.78 -11.86 19.11
CA THR A 386 3.62 -12.76 19.26
C THR A 386 2.51 -12.46 18.25
N ILE A 387 1.76 -13.45 17.78
CA ILE A 387 0.64 -13.23 16.85
C ILE A 387 -0.54 -12.67 17.65
N GLU A 388 -1.01 -11.49 17.26
CA GLU A 388 -2.16 -10.84 17.90
C GLU A 388 -3.42 -10.85 17.02
N GLY A 389 -3.22 -10.89 15.71
CA GLY A 389 -4.31 -10.88 14.75
C GLY A 389 -3.85 -11.24 13.35
N PHE A 390 -4.76 -11.18 12.39
CA PHE A 390 -4.44 -11.35 10.99
C PHE A 390 -5.37 -10.51 10.10
N THR A 391 -4.87 -10.22 8.91
CA THR A 391 -5.68 -9.84 7.76
C THR A 391 -5.51 -10.88 6.68
N MET A 392 -6.61 -11.23 6.04
CA MET A 392 -6.60 -12.07 4.86
C MET A 392 -7.37 -11.35 3.77
N THR A 393 -6.72 -11.04 2.66
CA THR A 393 -7.34 -10.42 1.49
C THR A 393 -7.18 -11.35 0.30
N TYR A 394 -8.29 -11.69 -0.34
CA TYR A 394 -8.34 -12.54 -1.51
C TYR A 394 -7.76 -11.86 -2.76
N ALA A 395 -6.89 -12.56 -3.48
CA ALA A 395 -6.32 -12.13 -4.76
C ALA A 395 -7.16 -12.68 -5.94
N PRO A 396 -8.03 -11.88 -6.60
CA PRO A 396 -9.10 -12.41 -7.43
C PRO A 396 -8.75 -12.71 -8.89
N LYS A 397 -7.53 -12.46 -9.35
CA LYS A 397 -7.31 -12.29 -10.78
C LYS A 397 -6.58 -13.42 -11.51
N TYR A 398 -6.00 -14.40 -10.83
CA TYR A 398 -5.11 -15.32 -11.54
C TYR A 398 -5.72 -16.71 -11.63
N MET A 399 -6.20 -17.07 -12.84
CA MET A 399 -6.57 -18.44 -13.17
C MET A 399 -5.38 -19.40 -13.01
N ASP A 400 -4.14 -18.87 -13.14
CA ASP A 400 -2.89 -19.55 -12.85
C ASP A 400 -1.96 -18.66 -12.01
N ARG A 401 -1.78 -19.03 -10.73
CA ARG A 401 -0.92 -18.31 -9.77
C ARG A 401 0.55 -18.34 -10.16
N ILE A 402 1.01 -19.45 -10.73
CA ILE A 402 2.41 -19.66 -11.09
C ILE A 402 2.75 -18.82 -12.31
N GLU A 403 1.85 -18.76 -13.30
CA GLU A 403 1.95 -17.83 -14.43
C GLU A 403 2.17 -16.41 -13.94
N ARG A 404 1.33 -15.93 -13.01
CA ARG A 404 1.47 -14.58 -12.49
C ARG A 404 2.77 -14.34 -11.72
N LEU A 405 3.15 -15.27 -10.85
CA LEU A 405 4.41 -15.18 -10.11
C LEU A 405 5.61 -15.12 -11.08
N ASN A 406 5.53 -15.81 -12.21
CA ASN A 406 6.53 -15.74 -13.26
C ASN A 406 6.54 -14.38 -13.99
N GLU A 407 5.39 -13.75 -14.20
CA GLU A 407 5.30 -12.41 -14.81
C GLU A 407 6.04 -11.35 -13.97
N ILE A 408 5.85 -11.37 -12.64
CA ILE A 408 6.47 -10.42 -11.71
C ILE A 408 7.89 -10.84 -11.26
N ALA A 409 8.32 -12.05 -11.62
CA ALA A 409 9.66 -12.53 -11.32
C ALA A 409 10.70 -11.96 -12.29
N THR A 410 11.91 -11.72 -11.79
CA THR A 410 13.09 -11.40 -12.58
C THR A 410 13.35 -12.49 -13.62
N ASP A 411 13.73 -12.06 -14.83
CA ASP A 411 14.00 -12.99 -15.94
C ASP A 411 15.14 -13.96 -15.62
N VAL A 412 15.03 -15.17 -16.14
CA VAL A 412 16.05 -16.22 -15.97
C VAL A 412 17.38 -15.76 -16.60
N LYS A 413 18.44 -15.75 -15.80
CA LYS A 413 19.79 -15.33 -16.21
C LYS A 413 20.59 -16.43 -16.91
N GLY A 414 20.26 -17.69 -16.64
CA GLY A 414 20.96 -18.85 -17.20
C GLY A 414 20.45 -20.17 -16.65
N GLU A 415 20.99 -21.27 -17.19
CA GLU A 415 20.71 -22.64 -16.76
C GLU A 415 22.02 -23.36 -16.36
N VAL A 416 21.99 -24.09 -15.25
CA VAL A 416 23.10 -24.92 -14.75
C VAL A 416 22.63 -26.37 -14.62
N ASN A 417 23.40 -27.29 -15.19
CA ASN A 417 23.12 -28.72 -15.10
C ASN A 417 23.83 -29.34 -13.88
N LEU A 418 23.06 -29.92 -12.97
CA LEU A 418 23.56 -30.66 -11.82
C LEU A 418 23.47 -32.17 -12.06
N THR A 419 24.59 -32.86 -11.89
CA THR A 419 24.74 -34.30 -12.18
C THR A 419 25.17 -35.12 -10.96
N GLY A 420 25.39 -34.48 -9.81
CA GLY A 420 25.92 -35.11 -8.59
C GLY A 420 25.16 -34.73 -7.33
N LYS A 421 25.44 -35.44 -6.24
CA LYS A 421 24.90 -35.21 -4.89
C LYS A 421 25.72 -34.16 -4.13
N GLY A 422 25.20 -33.71 -2.99
CA GLY A 422 25.88 -32.78 -2.09
C GLY A 422 25.17 -31.44 -1.98
N ASN A 423 25.92 -30.42 -1.57
CA ASN A 423 25.41 -29.07 -1.37
C ASN A 423 25.81 -28.17 -2.54
N THR A 424 24.86 -27.41 -3.08
CA THR A 424 25.09 -26.41 -4.12
C THR A 424 24.45 -25.09 -3.68
N GLU A 425 25.24 -24.03 -3.67
CA GLU A 425 24.72 -22.68 -3.46
C GLU A 425 23.90 -22.26 -4.68
N LEU A 426 22.68 -21.78 -4.43
CA LEU A 426 21.76 -21.34 -5.47
C LEU A 426 21.90 -19.83 -5.65
N GLU A 427 22.25 -19.43 -6.86
CA GLU A 427 22.15 -18.05 -7.30
C GLU A 427 20.71 -17.72 -7.68
N ARG A 428 20.29 -16.49 -7.37
CA ARG A 428 18.98 -15.99 -7.77
C ARG A 428 18.87 -15.91 -9.29
N ASP A 429 17.69 -16.25 -9.78
CA ASP A 429 17.27 -16.20 -11.17
C ASP A 429 18.05 -17.14 -12.10
N ILE A 430 18.76 -18.13 -11.55
CA ILE A 430 19.40 -19.23 -12.30
C ILE A 430 18.54 -20.48 -12.20
N SER A 431 18.29 -21.13 -13.34
CA SER A 431 17.58 -22.40 -13.42
C SER A 431 18.54 -23.56 -13.21
N TYR A 432 18.32 -24.37 -12.18
CA TYR A 432 19.13 -25.56 -11.90
C TYR A 432 18.41 -26.80 -12.37
N LYS A 433 18.96 -27.47 -13.39
CA LYS A 433 18.42 -28.70 -13.97
C LYS A 433 19.10 -29.93 -13.37
N LEU A 434 18.34 -30.70 -12.61
CA LEU A 434 18.78 -31.94 -11.98
C LEU A 434 18.48 -33.11 -12.92
N SER A 435 19.52 -33.58 -13.62
CA SER A 435 19.41 -34.62 -14.66
C SER A 435 19.58 -36.05 -14.12
N MET A 436 19.66 -36.23 -12.80
CA MET A 436 19.80 -37.54 -12.14
C MET A 436 18.48 -38.33 -12.02
N TYR A 437 17.36 -37.73 -12.40
CA TYR A 437 16.03 -38.34 -12.40
C TYR A 437 15.60 -38.69 -13.83
N ASP A 438 14.71 -39.69 -13.96
CA ASP A 438 14.17 -40.11 -15.26
C ASP A 438 13.46 -38.96 -15.98
N GLU A 439 12.74 -38.13 -15.22
CA GLU A 439 12.24 -36.82 -15.66
C GLU A 439 13.06 -35.71 -15.00
N PRO A 440 13.62 -34.75 -15.77
CA PRO A 440 14.44 -33.71 -15.21
C PRO A 440 13.64 -32.82 -14.26
N LEU A 441 14.21 -32.57 -13.08
CA LEU A 441 13.67 -31.63 -12.10
C LEU A 441 14.38 -30.28 -12.25
N TYR A 442 13.61 -29.21 -12.31
CA TYR A 442 14.12 -27.84 -12.33
C TYR A 442 13.87 -27.17 -10.98
N VAL A 443 14.88 -26.48 -10.47
CA VAL A 443 14.80 -25.71 -9.23
C VAL A 443 15.29 -24.30 -9.51
N GLN A 444 14.53 -23.29 -9.07
CA GLN A 444 14.90 -21.89 -9.23
C GLN A 444 14.54 -21.08 -7.98
N VAL A 445 15.47 -20.23 -7.54
CA VAL A 445 15.17 -19.11 -6.63
C VAL A 445 14.85 -17.91 -7.51
N LYS A 446 13.58 -17.51 -7.62
CA LYS A 446 13.19 -16.34 -8.43
C LYS A 446 13.07 -15.11 -7.54
N SER A 447 13.72 -14.02 -7.93
CA SER A 447 13.55 -12.71 -7.29
C SER A 447 12.29 -12.05 -7.83
N LEU A 448 11.52 -11.38 -6.98
CA LEU A 448 10.30 -10.69 -7.39
C LEU A 448 10.56 -9.18 -7.54
N ASP A 449 11.64 -8.81 -8.23
CA ASP A 449 12.13 -7.43 -8.26
C ASP A 449 11.44 -6.55 -9.32
N LYS A 450 10.60 -7.13 -10.19
CA LYS A 450 9.92 -6.36 -11.24
C LYS A 450 8.85 -5.42 -10.70
N VAL A 451 8.33 -5.69 -9.50
CA VAL A 451 7.36 -4.83 -8.81
C VAL A 451 7.88 -4.43 -7.43
N GLY A 452 7.69 -3.17 -7.03
CA GLY A 452 8.42 -2.58 -5.91
C GLY A 452 8.08 -3.17 -4.55
N TRP A 453 6.82 -3.56 -4.35
CA TRP A 453 6.33 -4.12 -3.08
C TRP A 453 6.82 -5.54 -2.77
N THR A 454 7.37 -6.27 -3.75
CA THR A 454 7.94 -7.62 -3.56
C THR A 454 9.46 -7.65 -3.65
N LYS A 455 10.13 -6.49 -3.65
CA LYS A 455 11.58 -6.39 -3.84
C LYS A 455 12.43 -7.22 -2.87
N ASP A 456 11.95 -7.41 -1.65
CA ASP A 456 12.66 -8.20 -0.64
C ASP A 456 12.19 -9.67 -0.63
N MET A 457 11.37 -10.08 -1.61
CA MET A 457 10.79 -11.42 -1.68
C MET A 457 11.44 -12.27 -2.78
N ASN A 458 11.65 -13.54 -2.45
CA ASN A 458 12.03 -14.58 -3.37
C ASN A 458 10.98 -15.70 -3.34
N ILE A 459 10.75 -16.37 -4.46
CA ILE A 459 9.99 -17.62 -4.49
C ILE A 459 10.91 -18.78 -4.84
N ILE A 460 10.66 -19.93 -4.22
CA ILE A 460 11.29 -21.19 -4.56
C ILE A 460 10.36 -21.92 -5.53
N TRP A 461 10.69 -21.86 -6.81
CA TRP A 461 9.93 -22.49 -7.88
C TRP A 461 10.59 -23.82 -8.28
N VAL A 462 9.75 -24.83 -8.46
CA VAL A 462 10.17 -26.16 -8.88
C VAL A 462 9.30 -26.64 -10.02
N LYS A 463 9.90 -27.33 -11.00
CA LYS A 463 9.19 -27.96 -12.11
C LYS A 463 9.65 -29.38 -12.36
N LYS A 464 8.69 -30.31 -12.43
CA LYS A 464 8.88 -31.72 -12.74
C LYS A 464 7.96 -32.11 -13.89
N GLY A 465 8.53 -32.33 -15.08
CA GLY A 465 7.73 -32.49 -16.29
C GLY A 465 6.88 -31.25 -16.57
N GLU A 466 5.57 -31.42 -16.66
CA GLU A 466 4.59 -30.32 -16.82
C GLU A 466 4.08 -29.75 -15.50
N GLN A 467 4.42 -30.37 -14.36
CA GLN A 467 3.96 -29.91 -13.05
C GLN A 467 4.91 -28.83 -12.51
N GLU A 468 4.33 -27.72 -12.09
CA GLU A 468 5.04 -26.62 -11.45
C GLU A 468 4.51 -26.43 -10.02
N GLU A 469 5.40 -26.07 -9.10
CA GLU A 469 5.09 -25.88 -7.69
C GLU A 469 5.89 -24.71 -7.11
N ILE A 470 5.26 -23.98 -6.19
CA ILE A 470 5.94 -23.01 -5.33
C ILE A 470 6.11 -23.62 -3.95
N ILE A 471 7.36 -23.83 -3.55
CA ILE A 471 7.69 -24.53 -2.29
C ILE A 471 7.80 -23.55 -1.12
N GLY A 472 8.07 -22.28 -1.39
CA GLY A 472 8.14 -21.27 -0.34
C GLY A 472 8.24 -19.83 -0.85
N TYR A 473 7.70 -18.92 -0.04
CA TYR A 473 7.82 -17.47 -0.15
C TYR A 473 8.84 -16.98 0.88
N ILE A 474 9.94 -16.39 0.41
CA ILE A 474 11.10 -16.04 1.23
C ILE A 474 11.30 -14.53 1.22
N GLU A 475 10.89 -13.88 2.30
CA GLU A 475 11.20 -12.47 2.58
C GLU A 475 12.62 -12.34 3.19
N TYR A 476 13.38 -11.34 2.76
CA TYR A 476 14.76 -11.07 3.20
C TYR A 476 15.69 -12.28 3.07
N GLY A 477 15.48 -13.13 2.06
CA GLY A 477 16.37 -14.24 1.77
C GLY A 477 17.79 -13.71 1.52
N LYS A 478 18.78 -14.27 2.22
CA LYS A 478 20.19 -13.93 2.09
C LYS A 478 20.91 -14.98 1.24
N ASP A 479 20.95 -16.22 1.74
CA ASP A 479 21.67 -17.35 1.13
C ASP A 479 20.73 -18.55 0.93
N PHE A 480 20.91 -19.26 -0.18
CA PHE A 480 20.09 -20.43 -0.56
C PHE A 480 21.01 -21.61 -0.89
N THR A 481 20.78 -22.76 -0.28
CA THR A 481 21.58 -23.98 -0.55
C THR A 481 20.69 -25.15 -0.90
N LEU A 482 20.84 -25.69 -2.10
CA LEU A 482 20.27 -26.97 -2.50
C LEU A 482 21.09 -28.12 -1.90
N CYS A 483 20.44 -29.00 -1.17
CA CYS A 483 21.03 -30.20 -0.60
C CYS A 483 20.40 -31.44 -1.22
N ILE A 484 21.23 -32.29 -1.82
CA ILE A 484 20.81 -33.60 -2.35
C ILE A 484 21.52 -34.68 -1.54
N ASP A 485 20.75 -35.48 -0.80
CA ASP A 485 21.30 -36.52 0.08
C ASP A 485 21.61 -37.83 -0.65
N ASP A 486 22.15 -38.80 0.09
CA ASP A 486 22.51 -40.12 -0.45
C ASP A 486 21.30 -40.94 -0.93
N ASN A 487 20.10 -40.61 -0.48
CA ASN A 487 18.84 -41.23 -0.89
C ASN A 487 18.13 -40.45 -2.00
N ASN A 488 18.78 -39.43 -2.60
CA ASN A 488 18.19 -38.51 -3.56
C ASN A 488 17.03 -37.67 -2.99
N ASN A 489 16.94 -37.50 -1.67
CA ASN A 489 16.01 -36.50 -1.13
C ASN A 489 16.59 -35.11 -1.36
N ILE A 490 15.72 -34.19 -1.76
CA ILE A 490 16.10 -32.82 -2.08
C ILE A 490 15.47 -31.88 -1.06
N LYS A 491 16.30 -30.98 -0.54
CA LYS A 491 15.85 -29.88 0.31
C LYS A 491 16.62 -28.61 0.00
N ILE A 492 15.99 -27.48 0.24
CA ILE A 492 16.60 -26.16 0.15
C ILE A 492 16.74 -25.61 1.57
N LYS A 493 17.96 -25.19 1.90
CA LYS A 493 18.25 -24.45 3.12
C LYS A 493 18.24 -22.96 2.82
N VAL A 494 17.54 -22.19 3.64
CA VAL A 494 17.39 -20.75 3.50
C VAL A 494 17.97 -20.06 4.72
N VAL A 495 18.85 -19.08 4.50
CA VAL A 495 19.33 -18.14 5.51
C VAL A 495 18.76 -16.77 5.17
N ARG A 496 18.22 -16.04 6.15
CA ARG A 496 17.67 -14.70 5.97
C ARG A 496 18.64 -13.63 6.47
N MET A 497 18.43 -12.37 6.08
CA MET A 497 19.30 -11.26 6.46
C MET A 497 19.33 -11.00 7.97
N GLU A 498 18.23 -11.32 8.65
CA GLU A 498 18.03 -11.05 10.08
C GLU A 498 18.49 -12.22 10.97
N ASP A 499 18.84 -13.38 10.37
CA ASP A 499 19.32 -14.55 11.09
C ASP A 499 20.67 -14.24 11.74
N SER A 500 20.78 -14.56 13.03
CA SER A 500 22.06 -14.54 13.72
C SER A 500 22.94 -15.71 13.27
N SER A 501 24.24 -15.63 13.54
CA SER A 501 25.18 -16.71 13.23
C SER A 501 24.88 -18.04 13.95
N ASN A 502 24.00 -18.02 14.95
CA ASN A 502 23.65 -19.20 15.74
C ASN A 502 22.31 -19.83 15.33
N ASP A 503 21.57 -19.18 14.43
CA ASP A 503 20.27 -19.64 14.00
C ASP A 503 20.40 -20.75 12.94
N GLU A 504 19.63 -21.82 13.08
CA GLU A 504 19.62 -22.91 12.10
C GLU A 504 18.83 -22.49 10.87
N PRO A 505 19.32 -22.72 9.64
CA PRO A 505 18.62 -22.30 8.43
C PRO A 505 17.25 -22.97 8.30
N GLU A 506 16.29 -22.25 7.73
CA GLU A 506 15.00 -22.80 7.32
C GLU A 506 15.22 -23.92 6.31
N VAL A 507 14.45 -25.02 6.44
CA VAL A 507 14.54 -26.18 5.55
C VAL A 507 13.22 -26.39 4.83
N LEU A 508 13.25 -26.27 3.50
CA LEU A 508 12.16 -26.57 2.59
C LEU A 508 12.41 -27.90 1.89
N ASN A 509 11.48 -28.84 1.98
CA ASN A 509 11.60 -30.15 1.31
C ASN A 509 10.90 -30.12 -0.05
N ILE A 510 11.52 -30.72 -1.06
CA ILE A 510 10.94 -30.89 -2.40
C ILE A 510 10.39 -32.33 -2.48
N GLN A 511 9.12 -32.49 -2.82
CA GLN A 511 8.43 -33.78 -2.85
C GLN A 511 8.53 -34.52 -4.19
#